data_AF-A0A949CJE6-F1
#
_entry.id   AF-A0A949CJE6-F1
#
_cell.length_a   1.000
_cell.length_b   1.000
_cell.length_c   1.000
_cell.angle_alpha   90.00
_cell.angle_beta   90.00
_cell.angle_gamma   90.00
#
_symmetry.space_group_name_H-M   'P 1'
#
loop_
_entity.id
_entity.type
_entity.pdbx_description
1 polymer ?
#
loop_
_entity_poly.entity_id
_entity_poly.type
_entity_poly.pdbx_seq_one_letter_code
_entity_poly.pdbx_strand_id
1 'polypeptide(L)'
;MADWTRRWQATPVEKRFTDPTLETPWDFGSMIEAFHNGEYNLLRVTRVSENAGALQFEALAFPYGGTGCMRALVECFGGIVTGEIDT
;
A
#
# COMPACT_ATOMS: atom_id res chain seq x y z
N MET A 1 -14.81 12.07 5.94
CA MET A 1 -14.61 12.58 4.55
C MET A 1 -14.38 14.09 4.49
N ALA A 2 -15.23 14.93 5.08
CA ALA A 2 -15.11 16.39 4.97
C ALA A 2 -13.75 16.97 5.41
N ASP A 3 -13.15 16.43 6.49
CA ASP A 3 -11.83 16.86 6.97
C ASP A 3 -10.68 16.51 6.02
N TRP A 4 -10.65 15.27 5.52
CA TRP A 4 -9.63 14.84 4.55
C TRP A 4 -9.70 15.66 3.26
N THR A 5 -10.91 15.87 2.72
CA THR A 5 -11.12 16.68 1.51
C THR A 5 -10.63 18.13 1.70
N ARG A 6 -10.87 18.71 2.87
CA ARG A 6 -10.37 20.04 3.21
C ARG A 6 -8.83 20.07 3.23
N ARG A 7 -8.19 19.11 3.89
CA ARG A 7 -6.72 18.99 3.90
C ARG A 7 -6.18 18.84 2.47
N TRP A 8 -6.75 17.94 1.67
CA TRP A 8 -6.34 17.70 0.29
C TRP A 8 -6.39 18.96 -0.59
N GLN A 9 -7.47 19.74 -0.48
CA GLN A 9 -7.63 20.97 -1.23
C GLN A 9 -6.66 22.08 -0.76
N ALA A 10 -6.33 22.11 0.53
CA ALA A 10 -5.40 23.08 1.11
C ALA A 10 -3.93 22.74 0.84
N THR A 11 -3.58 21.46 0.66
CA THR A 11 -2.21 21.04 0.35
C THR A 11 -1.86 21.38 -1.12
N PRO A 12 -0.72 22.04 -1.38
CA PRO A 12 -0.23 22.30 -2.73
C PRO A 12 -0.12 21.01 -3.55
N VAL A 13 -0.47 21.08 -4.84
CA VAL A 13 -0.60 19.89 -5.72
C VAL A 13 0.66 19.04 -5.71
N GLU A 14 1.81 19.68 -5.80
CA GLU A 14 3.14 19.08 -5.81
C GLU A 14 3.54 18.38 -4.49
N LYS A 15 2.81 18.63 -3.40
CA LYS A 15 3.04 18.02 -2.08
C LYS A 15 1.99 16.97 -1.71
N ARG A 16 0.87 16.87 -2.43
CA ARG A 16 -0.27 16.03 -2.03
C ARG A 16 0.09 14.55 -1.82
N PHE A 17 1.00 14.03 -2.64
CA PHE A 17 1.42 12.63 -2.57
C PHE A 17 2.54 12.36 -1.56
N THR A 18 3.11 13.40 -0.95
CA THR A 18 4.21 13.28 0.02
C THR A 18 3.91 13.94 1.37
N ASP A 19 2.76 14.58 1.51
CA ASP A 19 2.31 15.20 2.75
C ASP A 19 1.77 14.12 3.71
N PRO A 20 2.46 13.86 4.84
CA PRO A 20 2.06 12.83 5.79
C PRO A 20 0.71 13.15 6.44
N THR A 21 0.30 14.43 6.44
CA THR A 21 -1.02 14.82 6.95
C THR A 21 -2.13 14.43 5.99
N LEU A 22 -1.87 13.91 4.80
CA LEU A 22 -2.90 13.37 3.89
C LEU A 22 -2.98 11.84 3.92
N GLU A 23 -2.05 11.18 4.60
CA GLU A 23 -2.07 9.74 4.77
C GLU A 23 -3.33 9.30 5.52
N THR A 24 -3.95 8.25 5.03
CA THR A 24 -5.06 7.57 5.70
C THR A 24 -4.53 6.22 6.16
N PRO A 25 -4.47 5.95 7.49
CA PRO A 25 -4.02 4.68 8.00
C PRO A 25 -4.85 3.53 7.45
N TRP A 26 -4.19 2.39 7.19
CA TRP A 26 -4.88 1.16 6.80
C TRP A 26 -5.60 0.57 8.00
N ASP A 27 -6.85 0.16 7.77
CA ASP A 27 -7.56 -0.75 8.66
C ASP A 27 -7.77 -2.11 7.98
N PHE A 28 -8.25 -3.10 8.73
CA PHE A 28 -8.45 -4.44 8.19
C PHE A 28 -9.44 -4.46 7.02
N GLY A 29 -10.49 -3.64 7.08
CA GLY A 29 -11.54 -3.60 6.04
C GLY A 29 -11.01 -3.06 4.72
N SER A 30 -10.37 -1.89 4.76
CA SER A 30 -9.74 -1.25 3.60
C SER A 30 -8.65 -2.11 2.99
N MET A 31 -7.86 -2.83 3.80
CA MET A 31 -6.87 -3.78 3.30
C MET A 31 -7.52 -4.90 2.46
N ILE A 32 -8.57 -5.54 2.98
CA ILE A 32 -9.27 -6.61 2.26
C ILE A 32 -9.98 -6.08 1.02
N GLU A 33 -10.60 -4.90 1.10
CA GLU A 33 -11.24 -4.25 -0.04
C GLU A 33 -10.23 -3.95 -1.16
N ALA A 34 -9.04 -3.47 -0.81
CA ALA A 34 -7.97 -3.22 -1.77
C ALA A 34 -7.48 -4.51 -2.45
N PHE A 35 -7.37 -5.62 -1.72
CA PHE A 35 -7.06 -6.93 -2.33
C PHE A 35 -8.14 -7.43 -3.26
N HIS A 36 -9.40 -7.14 -2.95
CA HIS A 36 -10.54 -7.57 -3.76
C HIS A 36 -10.68 -6.76 -5.06
N ASN A 37 -10.40 -5.45 -5.00
CA ASN A 37 -10.69 -4.52 -6.09
C ASN A 37 -9.43 -4.02 -6.84
N GLY A 38 -8.24 -4.37 -6.36
CA GLY A 38 -6.98 -3.89 -6.93
C GLY A 38 -6.69 -4.43 -8.33
N GLU A 39 -6.06 -3.62 -9.17
CA GLU A 39 -5.64 -4.00 -10.53
C GLU A 39 -4.22 -4.57 -10.53
N TYR A 40 -4.07 -5.76 -9.95
CA TYR A 40 -2.82 -6.50 -9.93
C TYR A 40 -3.05 -8.01 -9.81
N ASN A 41 -2.10 -8.80 -10.29
CA ASN A 41 -2.03 -10.22 -10.01
C ASN A 41 -1.11 -10.47 -8.81
N LEU A 42 -1.62 -11.13 -7.77
CA LEU A 42 -0.76 -11.66 -6.70
C LEU A 42 -0.11 -12.94 -7.18
N LEU A 43 1.23 -12.94 -7.31
CA LEU A 43 1.95 -14.01 -7.99
C LEU A 43 2.44 -15.09 -7.04
N ARG A 44 3.21 -14.71 -6.02
CA ARG A 44 3.81 -15.66 -5.07
C ARG A 44 4.35 -15.00 -3.82
N VAL A 45 4.50 -15.81 -2.78
CA VAL A 45 5.32 -15.49 -1.60
C VAL A 45 6.52 -16.43 -1.60
N THR A 46 7.72 -15.88 -1.50
CA THR A 46 8.99 -16.65 -1.51
C THR A 46 9.76 -16.39 -0.23
N ARG A 47 10.23 -17.44 0.44
CA ARG A 47 11.18 -17.30 1.55
C ARG A 47 12.57 -16.98 0.99
N VAL A 48 13.15 -15.86 1.42
CA VAL A 48 14.48 -15.40 0.98
C VAL A 48 15.56 -15.84 1.96
N SER A 49 15.26 -15.87 3.25
CA SER A 49 16.17 -16.34 4.31
C SER A 49 15.38 -16.90 5.50
N GLU A 50 16.06 -17.21 6.60
CA GLU A 50 15.38 -17.71 7.80
C GLU A 50 14.27 -16.76 8.28
N ASN A 51 14.54 -15.44 8.22
CA ASN A 51 13.72 -14.37 8.78
C ASN A 51 13.23 -13.35 7.74
N ALA A 52 13.34 -13.66 6.45
CA ALA A 52 12.92 -12.76 5.37
C ALA A 52 12.17 -13.50 4.27
N GLY A 53 11.20 -12.83 3.68
CA GLY A 53 10.45 -13.28 2.53
C GLY A 53 10.13 -12.12 1.59
N ALA A 54 9.63 -12.46 0.40
CA ALA A 54 9.20 -11.51 -0.61
C ALA A 54 7.79 -11.87 -1.08
N LEU A 55 6.89 -10.88 -1.08
CA LEU A 55 5.59 -10.94 -1.75
C LEU A 55 5.77 -10.34 -3.13
N GLN A 56 5.49 -11.13 -4.16
CA GLN A 56 5.57 -10.70 -5.55
C GLN A 56 4.17 -10.52 -6.13
N PHE A 57 3.97 -9.41 -6.82
CA PHE A 57 2.76 -9.09 -7.56
C PHE A 57 3.12 -8.50 -8.94
N GLU A 58 2.15 -8.41 -9.83
CA GLU A 58 2.24 -7.75 -11.13
C GLU A 58 1.13 -6.70 -11.20
N ALA A 59 1.49 -5.44 -11.33
CA ALA A 59 0.52 -4.36 -11.55
C ALA A 59 -0.02 -4.41 -12.99
N LEU A 60 -1.34 -4.35 -13.15
CA LEU A 60 -2.00 -4.44 -14.45
C LEU A 60 -2.33 -3.06 -15.05
N ALA A 61 -2.32 -2.01 -14.24
CA ALA A 61 -2.60 -0.63 -14.66
C ALA A 61 -1.84 0.39 -13.80
N PHE A 62 -1.80 1.65 -14.24
CA PHE A 62 -1.36 2.76 -13.40
C PHE A 62 -2.47 3.83 -13.31
N PRO A 63 -2.88 4.26 -12.09
CA PRO A 63 -2.46 3.75 -10.79
C PRO A 63 -3.16 2.42 -10.42
N TYR A 64 -2.43 1.46 -9.84
CA TYR A 64 -2.99 0.18 -9.36
C TYR A 64 -3.39 0.18 -7.88
N GLY A 65 -3.45 1.36 -7.24
CA GLY A 65 -3.73 1.50 -5.80
C GLY A 65 -2.50 1.41 -4.89
N GLY A 66 -1.31 1.18 -5.45
CA GLY A 66 -0.04 1.14 -4.71
C GLY A 66 0.13 -0.10 -3.83
N THR A 67 1.21 -0.14 -3.06
CA THR A 67 1.65 -1.29 -2.25
C THR A 67 1.13 -1.29 -0.81
N GLY A 68 0.36 -0.27 -0.43
CA GLY A 68 -0.05 -0.04 0.96
C GLY A 68 -0.83 -1.20 1.59
N CYS A 69 -1.70 -1.86 0.81
CA CYS A 69 -2.45 -3.02 1.30
C CYS A 69 -1.54 -4.24 1.57
N MET A 70 -0.50 -4.45 0.73
CA MET A 70 0.50 -5.50 0.97
C MET A 70 1.34 -5.21 2.20
N ARG A 71 1.70 -3.94 2.44
CA ARG A 71 2.38 -3.51 3.66
C ARG A 71 1.54 -3.76 4.90
N ALA A 72 0.27 -3.34 4.88
CA ALA A 72 -0.65 -3.57 5.98
C ALA A 72 -0.80 -5.06 6.33
N LEU A 73 -0.83 -5.93 5.31
CA LEU A 73 -0.83 -7.39 5.49
C LEU A 73 0.43 -7.88 6.21
N VAL A 74 1.62 -7.41 5.82
CA VAL A 74 2.87 -7.81 6.49
C VAL A 74 2.88 -7.35 7.94
N GLU A 75 2.48 -6.10 8.19
CA GLU A 75 2.49 -5.47 9.51
C GLU A 75 1.47 -6.11 10.46
N CYS A 76 0.31 -6.58 9.98
CA CYS A 76 -0.68 -7.24 10.84
C CYS A 76 -0.21 -8.57 11.43
N PHE A 77 0.81 -9.21 10.83
CA PHE A 77 1.46 -10.41 11.38
C PHE A 77 2.74 -10.08 12.18
N GLY A 78 3.00 -8.81 12.48
CA GLY A 78 4.19 -8.36 13.21
C GLY A 78 5.46 -8.33 12.35
N GLY A 79 5.32 -8.45 11.03
CA GLY A 79 6.43 -8.28 10.09
C GLY A 79 6.76 -6.81 9.85
N ILE A 80 7.92 -6.57 9.24
CA ILE A 80 8.36 -5.23 8.82
C ILE A 80 8.71 -5.29 7.34
N VAL A 81 8.19 -4.36 6.54
CA VAL A 81 8.57 -4.22 5.14
C VAL A 81 9.94 -3.53 5.05
N THR A 82 10.93 -4.24 4.54
CA THR A 82 12.33 -3.77 4.47
C THR A 82 12.69 -3.11 3.14
N GLY A 83 11.83 -3.20 2.13
CA GLY A 83 12.04 -2.60 0.82
C GLY A 83 10.92 -2.93 -0.15
N GLU A 84 10.80 -2.11 -1.19
CA GLU A 84 9.89 -2.28 -2.31
C GLU A 84 10.72 -2.11 -3.58
N ILE A 85 10.54 -3.02 -4.54
CA ILE A 85 11.27 -3.01 -5.80
C ILE A 85 10.24 -2.93 -6.91
N ASP A 86 10.01 -1.72 -7.41
CA ASP A 86 9.28 -1.49 -8.66
C ASP A 86 10.26 -1.69 -9.82
N THR A 87 10.11 -2.78 -10.58
CA THR A 87 10.83 -3.04 -11.84
C THR A 87 10.00 -2.63 -13.04
#